data_AF-A0A3D3NDZ5-F1
#
_entry.id   AF-A0A3D3NDZ5-F1
#
_cell.length_a   1.000
_cell.length_b   1.000
_cell.length_c   1.000
_cell.angle_alpha   90.00
_cell.angle_beta   90.00
_cell.angle_gamma   90.00
#
_symmetry.space_group_name_H-M   'P 1'
#
loop_
_entity.id
_entity.type
_entity.pdbx_description
1 polymer ?
#
loop_
_entity_poly.entity_id
_entity_poly.type
_entity_poly.pdbx_seq_one_letter_code
_entity_poly.pdbx_strand_id
1 'polypeptide(L)'
;MADSPHQAALSDAAARQLANATKTVAQLATVSPRWLTHLLQWLPVEAGIYRLNQVKNPRDVQVACAKRDESELPQTFVDYEEKPREYFLSAVTTVLDVHTRISDLYSSPHDQIKEQLRLTIETIKERQENELINNDDYGLLANVADSQRITTLSGAPTPDDLDDLLTKVWKEPAFFLTHPL
;
A
#
# COMPACT_ATOMS: atom_id res chain seq x y z
N MET A 1 21.54 66.93 -8.14
CA MET A 1 20.46 66.41 -7.30
C MET A 1 19.25 66.26 -8.20
N ALA A 2 18.96 65.05 -8.65
CA ALA A 2 17.78 64.78 -9.48
C ALA A 2 16.60 64.50 -8.54
N ASP A 3 15.50 65.24 -8.73
CA ASP A 3 14.25 65.05 -8.00
C ASP A 3 13.73 63.62 -8.23
N SER A 4 13.67 62.83 -7.16
CA SER A 4 12.94 61.56 -7.15
C SER A 4 11.47 61.87 -7.44
N PRO A 5 10.82 61.23 -8.41
CA PRO A 5 9.44 61.53 -8.75
C PRO A 5 8.55 61.30 -7.53
N HIS A 6 7.86 62.34 -7.08
CA HIS A 6 6.87 62.26 -6.01
C HIS A 6 5.79 61.25 -6.41
N GLN A 7 5.80 60.06 -5.79
CA GLN A 7 4.70 59.10 -5.93
C GLN A 7 3.44 59.72 -5.33
N ALA A 8 2.41 59.91 -6.17
CA ALA A 8 1.14 60.53 -5.79
C ALA A 8 0.14 59.57 -5.13
N ALA A 9 0.44 58.26 -5.14
CA ALA A 9 -0.43 57.22 -4.61
C ALA A 9 0.36 56.23 -3.74
N LEU A 10 -0.36 55.52 -2.86
CA LEU A 10 0.20 54.46 -2.01
C LEU A 10 0.75 53.32 -2.88
N SER A 11 1.92 52.78 -2.52
CA SER A 11 2.51 51.64 -3.21
C SER A 11 1.83 50.32 -2.86
N ASP A 12 1.78 49.38 -3.80
CA ASP A 12 1.20 48.04 -3.59
C ASP A 12 1.87 47.29 -2.43
N ALA A 13 3.18 47.47 -2.25
CA ALA A 13 3.92 46.85 -1.16
C ALA A 13 3.49 47.37 0.21
N ALA A 14 3.18 48.67 0.32
CA ALA A 14 2.66 49.27 1.55
C ALA A 14 1.20 48.85 1.81
N ALA A 15 0.36 48.81 0.78
CA ALA A 15 -1.01 48.33 0.88
C ALA A 15 -1.10 46.85 1.29
N ARG A 16 -0.17 46.01 0.81
CA ARG A 16 -0.13 44.57 1.10
C ARG A 16 0.11 44.24 2.58
N GLN A 17 0.77 45.10 3.34
CA GLN A 17 1.01 44.87 4.78
C GLN A 17 -0.29 44.82 5.60
N LEU A 18 -1.33 45.49 5.11
CA LEU A 18 -2.65 45.52 5.75
C LEU A 18 -3.61 44.46 5.18
N ALA A 19 -3.22 43.75 4.13
CA ALA A 19 -4.06 42.76 3.47
C ALA A 19 -3.84 41.36 4.05
N ASN A 20 -4.93 40.62 4.26
CA ASN A 20 -4.86 39.22 4.67
C ASN A 20 -4.42 38.34 3.49
N ALA A 21 -3.48 37.42 3.75
CA ALA A 21 -3.11 36.37 2.81
C ALA A 21 -3.86 35.07 3.16
N THR A 22 -4.52 34.49 2.16
CA THR A 22 -5.11 33.15 2.27
C THR A 22 -3.98 32.13 2.36
N LYS A 23 -3.90 31.40 3.48
CA LYS A 23 -2.88 30.38 3.74
C LYS A 23 -3.52 29.01 3.48
N THR A 24 -2.90 28.17 2.65
CA THR A 24 -3.29 26.77 2.52
C THR A 24 -2.65 25.95 3.63
N VAL A 25 -3.13 24.72 3.81
CA VAL A 25 -2.37 23.70 4.55
C VAL A 25 -1.08 23.34 3.81
N ALA A 26 -0.15 22.71 4.52
CA ALA A 26 1.08 22.22 3.93
C ALA A 26 0.79 21.12 2.90
N GLN A 27 1.21 21.33 1.66
CA GLN A 27 1.09 20.34 0.59
C GLN A 27 2.30 19.41 0.63
N LEU A 28 2.05 18.11 0.60
CA LEU A 28 3.10 17.09 0.58
C LEU A 28 3.11 16.39 -0.78
N ALA A 29 4.12 16.67 -1.58
CA ALA A 29 4.23 16.18 -2.96
C ALA A 29 4.47 14.67 -3.08
N THR A 30 4.90 14.03 -1.99
CA THR A 30 5.16 12.58 -1.94
C THR A 30 3.90 11.76 -1.69
N VAL A 31 2.75 12.39 -1.43
CA VAL A 31 1.49 11.68 -1.23
C VAL A 31 1.05 11.05 -2.53
N SER A 32 0.88 9.74 -2.52
CA SER A 32 0.38 8.96 -3.63
C SER A 32 -1.10 8.60 -3.40
N PRO A 33 -1.85 8.18 -4.45
CA PRO A 33 -3.22 7.70 -4.29
C PRO A 33 -3.31 6.36 -3.54
N ARG A 34 -2.19 5.66 -3.33
CA ARG A 34 -2.10 4.36 -2.62
C ARG A 34 -3.11 3.31 -3.08
N TRP A 35 -3.23 3.14 -4.40
CA TRP A 35 -4.22 2.27 -5.01
C TRP A 35 -4.17 0.83 -4.48
N LEU A 36 -2.97 0.30 -4.19
CA LEU A 36 -2.83 -1.07 -3.69
C LEU A 36 -3.60 -1.25 -2.38
N THR A 37 -3.46 -0.31 -1.44
CA THR A 37 -4.14 -0.39 -0.13
C THR A 37 -5.66 -0.31 -0.23
N HIS A 38 -6.18 0.33 -1.28
CA HIS A 38 -7.61 0.44 -1.56
C HIS A 38 -8.18 -0.78 -2.27
N LEU A 39 -7.38 -1.46 -3.09
CA LEU A 39 -7.80 -2.64 -3.86
C LEU A 39 -7.62 -3.95 -3.10
N LEU A 40 -6.74 -3.99 -2.09
CA LEU A 40 -6.54 -5.16 -1.26
C LEU A 40 -7.71 -5.42 -0.30
N GLN A 41 -7.99 -6.71 -0.09
CA GLN A 41 -8.96 -7.16 0.91
C GLN A 41 -8.26 -7.28 2.27
N TRP A 42 -8.77 -6.55 3.26
CA TRP A 42 -8.24 -6.53 4.61
C TRP A 42 -8.93 -7.57 5.49
N LEU A 43 -8.17 -8.53 6.00
CA LEU A 43 -8.63 -9.52 6.96
C LEU A 43 -8.13 -9.16 8.38
N PRO A 44 -9.03 -9.00 9.37
CA PRO A 44 -8.62 -8.70 10.74
C PRO A 44 -7.98 -9.94 11.40
N VAL A 45 -6.88 -9.74 12.12
CA VAL A 45 -6.15 -10.81 12.84
C VAL A 45 -6.07 -10.43 14.32
N GLU A 46 -6.93 -11.03 15.15
CA GLU A 46 -7.12 -10.62 16.55
C GLU A 46 -5.88 -10.84 17.43
N ALA A 47 -5.18 -11.96 17.23
CA ALA A 47 -4.02 -12.35 18.02
C ALA A 47 -2.68 -11.91 17.40
N GLY A 48 -2.71 -11.14 16.31
CA GLY A 48 -1.51 -10.70 15.58
C GLY A 48 -0.75 -11.79 14.83
N ILE A 49 -1.29 -13.01 14.75
CA ILE A 49 -0.69 -14.16 14.05
C ILE A 49 -1.72 -14.73 13.07
N TYR A 50 -1.35 -14.79 11.79
CA TYR A 50 -2.15 -15.43 10.74
C TYR A 50 -1.44 -16.70 10.26
N ARG A 51 -2.07 -17.86 10.43
CA ARG A 51 -1.52 -19.16 10.04
C ARG A 51 -2.23 -19.68 8.79
N LEU A 52 -1.46 -19.96 7.74
CA LEU A 52 -1.98 -20.56 6.51
C LEU A 52 -1.78 -22.07 6.55
N ASN A 53 -2.85 -22.80 6.89
CA ASN A 53 -2.83 -24.27 6.85
C ASN A 53 -3.02 -24.76 5.42
N GLN A 54 -2.14 -25.64 4.96
CA GLN A 54 -2.21 -26.25 3.64
C GLN A 54 -2.40 -27.77 3.74
N VAL A 55 -2.99 -28.34 2.69
CA VAL A 55 -3.08 -29.79 2.49
C VAL A 55 -1.77 -30.28 1.90
N LYS A 56 -1.19 -31.33 2.49
CA LYS A 56 0.13 -31.85 2.10
C LYS A 56 0.13 -32.46 0.69
N ASN A 57 -0.89 -33.26 0.38
CA ASN A 57 -1.03 -33.96 -0.90
C ASN A 57 -2.44 -33.76 -1.51
N PRO A 58 -2.73 -32.58 -2.09
CA PRO A 58 -4.07 -32.31 -2.64
C PRO A 58 -4.43 -33.17 -3.86
N ARG A 59 -3.45 -33.79 -4.52
CA ARG A 59 -3.65 -34.62 -5.73
C ARG A 59 -4.02 -36.07 -5.43
N ASP A 60 -3.81 -36.54 -4.20
CA ASP A 60 -4.05 -37.94 -3.81
C ASP A 60 -5.47 -38.19 -3.27
N VAL A 61 -6.31 -37.14 -3.25
CA VAL A 61 -7.70 -37.23 -2.78
C VAL A 61 -8.53 -37.99 -3.83
N GLN A 62 -8.75 -39.29 -3.60
CA GLN A 62 -9.56 -40.11 -4.49
C GLN A 62 -11.04 -39.82 -4.26
N VAL A 63 -11.73 -39.34 -5.30
CA VAL A 63 -13.17 -39.16 -5.29
C VAL A 63 -13.78 -40.20 -6.23
N ALA A 64 -14.49 -41.19 -5.67
CA ALA A 64 -15.24 -42.14 -6.47
C ALA A 64 -16.64 -41.59 -6.79
N CYS A 65 -17.00 -41.53 -8.07
CA CYS A 65 -18.37 -41.35 -8.50
C CYS A 65 -19.04 -42.72 -8.65
N ALA A 66 -19.98 -43.05 -7.77
CA ALA A 66 -20.71 -44.31 -7.85
C ALA A 66 -21.52 -44.37 -9.16
N LYS A 67 -21.27 -45.40 -10.00
CA LYS A 67 -22.25 -45.83 -11.01
C LYS A 67 -23.35 -46.64 -10.32
N ARG A 68 -24.48 -46.88 -10.99
CA ARG A 68 -25.72 -47.51 -10.48
C ARG A 68 -25.60 -48.83 -9.70
N ASP A 69 -24.41 -49.42 -9.58
CA ASP A 69 -24.12 -50.60 -8.75
C ASP A 69 -23.41 -50.21 -7.44
N GLU A 70 -23.71 -50.96 -6.37
CA GLU A 70 -23.11 -50.90 -5.03
C GLU A 70 -21.59 -51.14 -5.06
N SER A 71 -20.82 -50.17 -5.55
CA SER A 71 -19.36 -50.20 -5.55
C SER A 71 -18.83 -49.75 -4.19
N GLU A 72 -17.86 -50.49 -3.62
CA GLU A 72 -17.23 -50.10 -2.37
C GLU A 72 -16.53 -48.74 -2.52
N LEU A 73 -16.89 -47.78 -1.65
CA LEU A 73 -16.29 -46.45 -1.64
C LEU A 73 -14.84 -46.55 -1.14
N PRO A 74 -13.85 -45.99 -1.86
CA PRO A 74 -12.48 -45.94 -1.37
C PRO A 74 -12.42 -45.06 -0.11
N GLN A 75 -11.85 -45.61 0.96
CA GLN A 75 -11.56 -44.83 2.18
C GLN A 75 -10.23 -44.09 1.96
N THR A 76 -10.30 -42.76 1.88
CA THR A 76 -9.10 -41.90 1.84
C THR A 76 -9.18 -40.84 2.93
N PHE A 77 -8.04 -40.47 3.50
CA PHE A 77 -7.92 -39.31 4.39
C PHE A 77 -7.07 -38.23 3.72
N VAL A 78 -7.27 -36.98 4.12
CA VAL A 78 -6.52 -35.83 3.61
C VAL A 78 -5.58 -35.35 4.71
N ASP A 79 -4.27 -35.46 4.48
CA ASP A 79 -3.24 -35.04 5.44
C ASP A 79 -2.98 -33.52 5.35
N TYR A 80 -2.70 -32.91 6.50
CA TYR A 80 -2.39 -31.48 6.61
C TYR A 80 -0.90 -31.26 6.82
N GLU A 81 -0.41 -30.07 6.46
CA GLU A 81 0.97 -29.69 6.73
C GLU A 81 1.20 -29.47 8.23
N GLU A 82 2.22 -30.14 8.79
CA GLU A 82 2.54 -30.07 10.24
C GLU A 82 3.24 -28.76 10.65
N LYS A 83 3.90 -28.09 9.70
CA LYS A 83 4.61 -26.82 9.93
C LYS A 83 4.13 -25.75 8.95
N PRO A 84 2.87 -25.30 9.08
CA PRO A 84 2.32 -24.28 8.21
C PRO A 84 3.02 -22.95 8.42
N ARG A 85 3.02 -22.11 7.39
CA ARG A 85 3.59 -20.76 7.48
C ARG A 85 2.73 -19.86 8.36
N GLU A 86 3.39 -19.13 9.24
CA GLU A 86 2.78 -18.12 10.12
C GLU A 86 3.25 -16.73 9.72
N TYR A 87 2.32 -15.79 9.63
CA TYR A 87 2.56 -14.38 9.36
C TYR A 87 2.30 -13.58 10.64
N PHE A 88 3.29 -12.85 11.10
CA PHE A 88 3.20 -12.00 12.27
C PHE A 88 2.92 -10.55 11.85
N LEU A 89 2.04 -9.87 12.56
CA LEU A 89 1.81 -8.44 12.30
C LEU A 89 3.05 -7.62 12.67
N SER A 90 3.58 -6.87 11.69
CA SER A 90 4.65 -5.90 11.91
C SER A 90 4.08 -4.53 12.25
N ALA A 91 4.66 -3.85 13.25
CA ALA A 91 4.29 -2.49 13.60
C ALA A 91 5.25 -1.47 12.96
N VAL A 92 4.69 -0.42 12.37
CA VAL A 92 5.44 0.78 11.92
C VAL A 92 5.08 1.92 12.86
N THR A 93 6.06 2.46 13.58
CA THR A 93 5.86 3.51 14.58
C THR A 93 6.72 4.73 14.26
N THR A 94 6.22 5.92 14.56
CA THR A 94 6.97 7.18 14.41
C THR A 94 6.64 8.10 15.57
N VAL A 95 7.65 8.78 16.12
CA VAL A 95 7.49 9.79 17.17
C VAL A 95 7.39 11.16 16.51
N LEU A 96 6.35 11.92 16.88
CA LEU A 96 6.15 13.30 16.43
C LEU A 96 6.31 14.23 17.62
N ASP A 97 7.31 15.11 17.56
CA ASP A 97 7.55 16.13 18.57
C ASP A 97 7.12 17.50 18.06
N VAL A 98 6.22 18.17 18.80
CA VAL A 98 5.79 19.54 18.53
C VAL A 98 6.04 20.38 19.78
N HIS A 99 6.80 21.46 19.64
CA HIS A 99 7.06 22.37 20.75
C HIS A 99 5.77 23.09 21.17
N THR A 100 5.47 23.12 22.48
CA THR A 100 4.23 23.71 23.04
C THR A 100 4.01 25.17 22.64
N ARG A 101 5.05 26.01 22.70
CA ARG A 101 5.01 27.39 22.19
C ARG A 101 4.54 27.51 20.73
N ILE A 102 4.86 26.55 19.87
CA ILE A 102 4.45 26.58 18.45
C ILE A 102 2.96 26.29 18.32
N SER A 103 2.46 25.27 19.03
CA SER A 103 1.04 24.95 19.06
C SER A 103 0.20 26.06 19.73
N ASP A 104 0.75 26.76 20.73
CA ASP A 104 0.01 27.82 21.42
C ASP A 104 -0.06 29.12 20.60
N LEU A 105 1.04 29.50 19.94
CA LEU A 105 1.14 30.79 19.23
C LEU A 105 0.72 30.73 17.76
N TYR A 106 0.87 29.58 17.09
CA TYR A 106 0.76 29.48 15.64
C TYR A 106 -0.35 28.55 15.14
N SER A 107 -1.39 28.31 15.96
CA SER A 107 -2.51 27.42 15.59
C SER A 107 -3.70 28.12 14.91
N SER A 108 -3.56 29.37 14.49
CA SER A 108 -4.58 30.10 13.73
C SER A 108 -4.00 30.65 12.42
N PRO A 109 -4.64 30.42 11.26
CA PRO A 109 -5.93 29.72 11.07
C PRO A 109 -5.82 28.17 11.04
N HIS A 110 -4.61 27.61 11.00
CA HIS A 110 -4.38 26.16 10.90
C HIS A 110 -3.72 25.64 12.16
N ASP A 111 -4.28 24.57 12.74
CA ASP A 111 -3.75 23.90 13.94
C ASP A 111 -2.45 23.15 13.62
N GLN A 112 -1.38 23.50 14.32
CA GLN A 112 -0.05 22.93 14.07
C GLN A 112 0.04 21.46 14.42
N ILE A 113 -0.60 21.02 15.51
CA ILE A 113 -0.55 19.62 15.95
C ILE A 113 -1.31 18.76 14.95
N LYS A 114 -2.50 19.22 14.53
CA LYS A 114 -3.31 18.52 13.54
C LYS A 114 -2.59 18.38 12.20
N GLU A 115 -1.98 19.45 11.71
CA GLU A 115 -1.26 19.41 10.43
C GLU A 115 -0.02 18.52 10.49
N GLN A 116 0.76 18.59 11.57
CA GLN A 116 1.90 17.70 11.74
C GLN A 116 1.48 16.23 11.82
N LEU A 117 0.47 15.90 12.64
CA LEU A 117 -0.08 14.54 12.71
C LEU A 117 -0.57 14.05 11.35
N ARG A 118 -1.27 14.90 10.58
CA ARG A 118 -1.75 14.57 9.24
C ARG A 118 -0.58 14.19 8.33
N LEU A 119 0.45 15.01 8.25
CA LEU A 119 1.63 14.77 7.41
C LEU A 119 2.39 13.50 7.84
N THR A 120 2.50 13.26 9.15
CA THR A 120 3.12 12.04 9.68
C THR A 120 2.30 10.81 9.31
N ILE A 121 0.97 10.84 9.45
CA ILE A 121 0.10 9.72 9.07
C ILE A 121 0.20 9.43 7.58
N GLU A 122 0.18 10.45 6.71
CA GLU A 122 0.37 10.25 5.27
C GLU A 122 1.71 9.55 4.98
N THR A 123 2.79 10.02 5.61
CA THR A 123 4.13 9.39 5.46
C THR A 123 4.13 7.93 5.94
N ILE A 124 3.47 7.62 7.06
CA ILE A 124 3.34 6.24 7.56
C ILE A 124 2.56 5.38 6.55
N LYS A 125 1.50 5.91 5.94
CA LYS A 125 0.71 5.17 4.93
C LYS A 125 1.49 4.92 3.64
N GLU A 126 2.29 5.88 3.17
CA GLU A 126 3.20 5.66 2.03
C GLU A 126 4.21 4.56 2.37
N ARG A 127 4.78 4.59 3.58
CA ARG A 127 5.69 3.53 4.04
C ARG A 127 5.00 2.18 4.11
N GLN A 128 3.76 2.13 4.60
CA GLN A 128 2.96 0.91 4.66
C GLN A 128 2.77 0.28 3.28
N GLU A 129 2.38 1.06 2.26
CA GLU A 129 2.24 0.53 0.90
C GLU A 129 3.57 0.01 0.35
N ASN A 130 4.67 0.73 0.59
CA ASN A 130 6.00 0.28 0.19
C ASN A 130 6.41 -1.04 0.85
N GLU A 131 6.11 -1.24 2.13
CA GLU A 131 6.37 -2.50 2.82
C GLU A 131 5.52 -3.66 2.26
N LEU A 132 4.25 -3.42 1.90
CA LEU A 132 3.41 -4.46 1.28
C LEU A 132 4.02 -4.99 -0.03
N ILE A 133 4.75 -4.17 -0.77
CA ILE A 133 5.37 -4.56 -2.04
C ILE A 133 6.76 -5.17 -1.80
N ASN A 134 7.60 -4.48 -1.03
CA ASN A 134 9.06 -4.68 -1.01
C ASN A 134 9.59 -5.37 0.25
N ASN A 135 8.77 -5.66 1.26
CA ASN A 135 9.25 -6.30 2.48
C ASN A 135 9.76 -7.72 2.21
N ASP A 136 10.90 -8.08 2.80
CA ASP A 136 11.55 -9.38 2.57
C ASP A 136 10.76 -10.58 3.13
N ASP A 137 9.97 -10.37 4.19
CA ASP A 137 9.20 -11.44 4.85
C ASP A 137 7.83 -11.63 4.18
N TYR A 138 7.00 -10.58 4.14
CA TYR A 138 5.62 -10.66 3.65
C TYR A 138 5.34 -9.91 2.33
N GLY A 139 6.32 -9.18 1.80
CA GLY A 139 6.12 -8.36 0.60
C GLY A 139 5.79 -9.18 -0.64
N LEU A 140 4.99 -8.62 -1.54
CA LEU A 140 4.52 -9.29 -2.76
C LEU A 140 5.69 -9.76 -3.65
N LEU A 141 6.77 -8.98 -3.76
CA LEU A 141 7.91 -9.32 -4.61
C LEU A 141 8.79 -10.44 -4.01
N ALA A 142 8.91 -10.49 -2.69
CA ALA A 142 9.64 -11.54 -2.00
C ALA A 142 8.88 -12.87 -2.02
N ASN A 143 7.54 -12.80 -1.95
CA ASN A 143 6.65 -13.95 -1.81
C ASN A 143 6.08 -14.47 -3.14
N VAL A 144 6.92 -14.58 -4.17
CA VAL A 144 6.51 -15.16 -5.46
C VAL A 144 7.11 -16.55 -5.63
N ALA A 145 6.26 -17.53 -5.95
CA ALA A 145 6.68 -18.89 -6.24
C ALA A 145 7.50 -18.94 -7.54
N ASP A 146 8.51 -19.81 -7.61
CA ASP A 146 9.41 -19.87 -8.77
C ASP A 146 8.69 -20.16 -10.10
N SER A 147 7.60 -20.92 -10.06
CA SER A 147 6.76 -21.22 -11.23
C SER A 147 5.97 -20.03 -11.78
N GLN A 148 5.82 -18.98 -10.97
CA GLN A 148 5.09 -17.73 -11.26
C GLN A 148 6.03 -16.59 -11.68
N ARG A 149 7.35 -16.81 -11.70
CA ARG A 149 8.32 -15.85 -12.22
C ARG A 149 8.40 -15.97 -13.75
N ILE A 150 8.32 -14.83 -14.43
CA ILE A 150 8.54 -14.74 -15.88
C ILE A 150 9.62 -13.71 -16.16
N THR A 151 10.25 -13.82 -17.33
CA THR A 151 11.24 -12.87 -17.83
C THR A 151 10.75 -12.32 -19.15
N THR A 152 10.85 -11.00 -19.32
CA THR A 152 10.49 -10.34 -20.58
C THR A 152 11.34 -10.85 -21.73
N LEU A 153 10.74 -11.04 -22.90
CA LEU A 153 11.45 -11.52 -24.10
C LEU A 153 12.48 -10.52 -24.63
N SER A 154 12.17 -9.23 -24.60
CA SER A 154 12.99 -8.15 -25.21
C SER A 154 13.48 -7.09 -24.21
N GLY A 155 13.19 -7.29 -22.92
CA GLY A 155 13.45 -6.31 -21.85
C GLY A 155 12.28 -5.35 -21.62
N ALA A 156 11.73 -4.76 -22.69
CA ALA A 156 10.53 -3.92 -22.59
C ALA A 156 9.28 -4.79 -22.39
N PRO A 157 8.32 -4.35 -21.54
CA PRO A 157 7.08 -5.10 -21.33
C PRO A 157 6.19 -5.00 -22.58
N THR A 158 6.11 -6.09 -23.33
CA THR A 158 5.23 -6.23 -24.49
C THR A 158 3.86 -6.78 -24.06
N PRO A 159 2.81 -6.60 -24.89
CA PRO A 159 1.52 -7.23 -24.62
C PRO A 159 1.61 -8.75 -24.42
N ASP A 160 2.49 -9.42 -25.16
CA ASP A 160 2.73 -10.86 -25.03
C ASP A 160 3.24 -11.23 -23.62
N ASP A 161 4.11 -10.41 -23.01
CA ASP A 161 4.60 -10.64 -21.65
C ASP A 161 3.47 -10.48 -20.60
N LEU A 162 2.49 -9.61 -20.86
CA LEU A 162 1.30 -9.46 -20.00
C LEU A 162 0.32 -10.62 -20.18
N ASP A 163 0.16 -11.12 -21.40
CA ASP A 163 -0.62 -12.33 -21.66
C ASP A 163 0.00 -13.55 -20.97
N ASP A 164 1.34 -13.66 -20.97
CA ASP A 164 2.06 -14.67 -20.21
C ASP A 164 1.76 -14.59 -18.70
N LEU A 165 1.67 -13.39 -18.11
CA LEU A 165 1.22 -13.24 -16.71
C LEU A 165 -0.22 -13.71 -16.51
N LEU A 166 -1.13 -13.40 -17.44
CA LEU A 166 -2.52 -13.87 -17.37
C LEU A 166 -2.61 -15.39 -17.47
N THR A 167 -1.75 -16.06 -18.25
CA THR A 167 -1.73 -17.53 -18.28
C THR A 167 -1.35 -18.13 -16.93
N LYS A 168 -0.48 -17.46 -16.17
CA LYS A 168 -0.05 -17.91 -14.83
C LYS A 168 -1.13 -17.72 -13.78
N VAL A 169 -1.86 -16.61 -13.84
CA VAL A 169 -2.95 -16.24 -12.92
C VAL A 169 -4.30 -16.28 -13.62
N TRP A 170 -4.59 -17.38 -14.32
CA TRP A 170 -5.81 -17.51 -15.14
C TRP A 170 -7.10 -17.57 -14.32
N LYS A 171 -7.01 -17.88 -13.02
CA LYS A 171 -8.15 -17.99 -12.12
C LYS A 171 -8.46 -16.62 -11.50
N GLU A 172 -9.37 -15.89 -12.14
CA GLU A 172 -9.91 -14.61 -11.64
C GLU A 172 -8.83 -13.56 -11.29
N PRO A 173 -8.01 -13.12 -12.27
CA PRO A 173 -7.03 -12.06 -12.02
C PRO A 173 -7.73 -10.73 -11.70
N ALA A 174 -7.24 -10.03 -10.69
CA ALA A 174 -7.84 -8.77 -10.22
C ALA A 174 -7.31 -7.54 -10.97
N PHE A 175 -6.01 -7.25 -10.86
CA PHE A 175 -5.38 -6.08 -11.49
C PHE A 175 -3.87 -6.30 -11.68
N PHE A 176 -3.27 -5.51 -12.57
CA PHE A 176 -1.83 -5.40 -12.69
C PHE A 176 -1.32 -4.27 -11.78
N LEU A 177 -0.21 -4.51 -11.11
CA LEU A 177 0.54 -3.50 -10.36
C LEU A 177 1.88 -3.28 -11.06
N THR A 178 2.06 -2.09 -11.63
CA THR A 178 3.28 -1.72 -12.35
C THR A 178 3.73 -0.33 -11.96
N HIS A 179 5.04 -0.08 -12.04
CA HIS A 179 5.56 1.27 -11.89
C HIS A 179 5.13 2.14 -13.10
N PRO A 180 4.80 3.42 -12.91
CA PRO A 180 4.35 4.29 -14.00
C PRO A 180 5.44 4.69 -15.00
N LEU A 181 6.74 4.53 -14.69
CA LEU A 181 7.88 4.97 -15.51
C LEU A 181 9.10 4.05 -15.48
#